data_AF-A0A411ZKH3-F1
#
_entry.id   AF-A0A411ZKH3-F1
#
_cell.length_a   1.000
_cell.length_b   1.000
_cell.length_c   1.000
_cell.angle_alpha   90.00
_cell.angle_beta   90.00
_cell.angle_gamma   90.00
#
_symmetry.space_group_name_H-M   'P 1'
#
loop_
_entity.id
_entity.type
_entity.pdbx_description
1 polymer ?
#
loop_
_entity_poly.entity_id
_entity_poly.type
_entity_poly.pdbx_seq_one_letter_code
_entity_poly.pdbx_strand_id
1 'polypeptide(L)'
;MNTNDKGLRISADIIGTNNGTDVYKLIKRGDVNKMSFAFTVKSERTEVDKENRIYTRTIIVFDKIYDVAVVDFSAYDGISMQARSKEYFIDLEKDLQEKQRRKRLLLMTYL
;
A
#
# COMPACT_ATOMS: atom_id res chain seq x y z
N MET A 1 -3.55 -8.08 3.35
CA MET A 1 -2.43 -7.41 2.63
C MET A 1 -1.92 -8.35 1.56
N ASN A 2 -1.45 -7.85 0.43
CA ASN A 2 -0.85 -8.66 -0.64
C ASN A 2 0.33 -7.88 -1.25
N THR A 3 1.31 -8.55 -1.82
CA THR A 3 2.44 -7.95 -2.53
C THR A 3 2.21 -7.97 -4.04
N ASN A 4 2.74 -6.98 -4.74
CA ASN A 4 2.83 -6.95 -6.19
C ASN A 4 4.17 -6.35 -6.65
N ASP A 5 4.31 -6.14 -7.95
CA ASP A 5 5.47 -5.50 -8.60
C ASP A 5 5.80 -4.10 -8.06
N LYS A 6 4.85 -3.44 -7.40
CA LYS A 6 5.03 -2.11 -6.77
C LYS A 6 5.31 -2.18 -5.27
N GLY A 7 5.20 -3.35 -4.64
CA GLY A 7 5.44 -3.54 -3.20
C GLY A 7 4.22 -4.02 -2.42
N LEU A 8 4.13 -3.64 -1.14
CA LEU A 8 3.06 -4.05 -0.24
C LEU A 8 1.78 -3.24 -0.47
N ARG A 9 0.70 -3.93 -0.86
CA ARG A 9 -0.64 -3.34 -1.02
C ARG A 9 -1.52 -3.58 0.20
N ILE A 10 -2.07 -2.49 0.72
CA ILE A 10 -3.03 -2.47 1.83
C ILE A 10 -4.34 -1.78 1.40
N SER A 11 -5.42 -2.06 2.12
CA SER A 11 -6.69 -1.34 2.03
C SER A 11 -7.31 -1.35 3.43
N ALA A 12 -7.91 -0.24 3.83
CA ALA A 12 -8.55 -0.10 5.14
C ALA A 12 -9.84 0.73 5.01
N ASP A 13 -10.85 0.32 5.77
CA ASP A 13 -12.09 1.08 5.92
C ASP A 13 -12.01 1.94 7.18
N ILE A 14 -12.18 3.25 7.01
CA ILE A 14 -12.11 4.19 8.13
C ILE A 14 -13.51 4.32 8.73
N ILE A 15 -13.65 3.95 10.00
CA ILE A 15 -14.90 4.09 10.75
C ILE A 15 -15.16 5.58 11.03
N GLY A 16 -16.43 6.00 10.93
CA GLY A 16 -16.89 7.37 11.11
C GLY A 16 -16.85 7.90 12.56
N THR A 17 -15.71 7.76 13.23
CA THR A 17 -15.38 8.46 14.47
C THR A 17 -14.81 9.84 14.15
N ASN A 18 -14.71 10.74 15.15
CA ASN A 18 -14.05 12.04 14.96
C ASN A 18 -12.60 11.84 14.48
N ASN A 19 -11.83 11.01 15.18
CA ASN A 19 -10.45 10.70 14.81
C ASN A 19 -10.33 10.09 13.40
N GLY A 20 -11.20 9.13 13.05
CA GLY A 20 -11.19 8.53 11.72
C GLY A 20 -11.50 9.56 10.63
N THR A 21 -12.50 10.39 10.85
CA THR A 21 -12.90 11.46 9.94
C THR A 21 -11.77 12.47 9.72
N ASP A 22 -11.08 12.84 10.79
CA ASP A 22 -9.97 13.80 10.74
C ASP A 22 -8.77 13.20 10.00
N VAL A 23 -8.39 11.96 10.31
CA VAL A 23 -7.33 11.24 9.57
C VAL A 23 -7.67 11.14 8.09
N TYR A 24 -8.91 10.80 7.73
CA TYR A 24 -9.33 10.75 6.32
C TYR A 24 -9.18 12.11 5.63
N LYS A 25 -9.58 13.21 6.30
CA LYS A 25 -9.44 14.57 5.74
C LYS A 25 -7.98 14.94 5.53
N LEU A 26 -7.11 14.64 6.49
CA LEU A 26 -5.67 14.89 6.41
C LEU A 26 -5.02 14.12 5.25
N ILE A 27 -5.38 12.83 5.09
CA ILE A 27 -4.91 12.01 3.96
C ILE A 27 -5.42 12.58 2.63
N LYS A 28 -6.70 12.96 2.57
CA LYS A 28 -7.33 13.48 1.35
C LYS A 28 -6.74 14.83 0.92
N ARG A 29 -6.42 15.71 1.86
CA ARG A 29 -5.77 17.01 1.59
C ARG A 29 -4.28 16.85 1.28
N GLY A 30 -3.66 15.79 1.81
CA GLY A 30 -2.26 15.45 1.57
C GLY A 30 -1.31 15.85 2.70
N ASP A 31 -1.83 16.28 3.86
CA ASP A 31 -1.01 16.60 5.04
C ASP A 31 -0.36 15.34 5.60
N VAL A 32 -1.10 14.23 5.59
CA VAL A 32 -0.58 12.92 6.01
C VAL A 32 -0.56 12.05 4.77
N ASN A 33 0.62 11.90 4.17
CA ASN A 33 0.77 11.24 2.87
C ASN A 33 1.80 10.09 2.87
N LYS A 34 2.33 9.72 4.04
CA LYS A 34 3.32 8.64 4.19
C LYS A 34 2.81 7.48 5.03
N MET A 35 3.58 6.41 5.06
CA MET A 35 3.26 5.14 5.68
C MET A 35 4.49 4.54 6.37
N SER A 36 4.25 3.88 7.49
CA SER A 36 5.21 3.02 8.19
C SER A 36 4.62 1.63 8.39
N PHE A 37 5.47 0.65 8.63
CA PHE A 37 5.07 -0.72 8.93
C PHE A 37 6.10 -1.38 9.84
N ALA A 38 5.63 -2.07 10.87
CA ALA A 38 6.48 -2.85 11.75
C ALA A 38 6.71 -4.26 11.19
N PHE A 39 7.95 -4.72 11.21
CA PHE A 39 8.33 -6.03 10.68
C PHE A 39 9.44 -6.71 11.48
N THR A 40 9.51 -8.03 11.37
CA THR A 40 10.68 -8.85 11.73
C THR A 40 11.41 -9.31 10.47
N VAL A 41 12.69 -9.61 10.63
CA VAL A 41 13.58 -9.96 9.52
C VAL A 41 13.90 -11.44 9.57
N LYS A 42 13.73 -12.12 8.43
CA LYS A 42 14.14 -13.52 8.24
C LYS A 42 15.57 -13.62 7.74
N SER A 43 15.96 -12.71 6.86
CA SER A 43 17.30 -12.67 6.28
C SER A 43 17.72 -11.24 5.95
N GLU A 44 18.95 -10.89 6.30
CA GLU A 44 19.57 -9.60 6.03
C GLU A 44 21.07 -9.76 5.81
N ARG A 45 21.69 -8.73 5.23
CA ARG A 45 23.14 -8.58 5.16
C ARG A 45 23.55 -7.20 5.66
N THR A 46 24.79 -7.11 6.12
CA THR A 46 25.40 -5.86 6.56
C THR A 46 26.73 -5.66 5.86
N GLU A 47 26.93 -4.46 5.32
CA GLU A 47 28.16 -4.03 4.68
C GLU A 47 28.75 -2.88 5.50
N VAL A 48 30.05 -2.95 5.80
CA VAL A 48 30.75 -1.96 6.62
C VAL A 48 31.86 -1.31 5.81
N ASP A 49 31.69 -0.03 5.51
CA ASP A 49 32.75 0.81 4.96
C ASP A 49 33.45 1.52 6.11
N LYS A 50 34.63 1.00 6.49
CA LYS A 50 35.40 1.52 7.62
C LYS A 50 36.07 2.86 7.31
N GLU A 51 36.41 3.12 6.05
CA GLU A 51 37.07 4.34 5.62
C GLU A 51 36.10 5.53 5.73
N ASN A 52 34.90 5.36 5.18
CA ASN A 52 33.85 6.38 5.23
C ASN A 52 32.97 6.30 6.50
N ARG A 53 33.21 5.31 7.36
CA ARG A 53 32.44 5.03 8.60
C ARG A 53 30.94 4.81 8.36
N ILE A 54 30.60 4.16 7.25
CA ILE A 54 29.21 3.88 6.85
C ILE A 54 28.87 2.43 7.18
N TYR A 55 27.69 2.22 7.78
CA TYR A 55 27.11 0.91 8.04
C TYR A 55 25.83 0.77 7.23
N THR A 56 25.84 -0.11 6.24
CA THR A 56 24.69 -0.35 5.37
C THR A 56 24.05 -1.67 5.75
N ARG A 57 22.79 -1.62 6.20
CA ARG A 57 21.95 -2.79 6.48
C ARG A 57 20.98 -2.99 5.33
N THR A 58 20.98 -4.19 4.75
CA THR A 58 20.06 -4.55 3.67
C THR A 58 19.17 -5.70 4.10
N ILE A 59 17.87 -5.44 4.19
CA ILE A 59 16.86 -6.47 4.46
C ILE A 59 16.58 -7.24 3.17
N ILE A 60 16.83 -8.55 3.16
CA ILE A 60 16.64 -9.40 1.98
C ILE A 60 15.26 -10.03 2.03
N VAL A 61 14.85 -10.53 3.21
CA VAL A 61 13.55 -11.21 3.39
C VAL A 61 12.93 -10.79 4.71
N PHE A 62 11.70 -10.27 4.65
CA PHE A 62 10.84 -10.07 5.82
C PHE A 62 10.34 -11.42 6.34
N ASP A 63 10.34 -11.59 7.66
CA ASP A 63 9.71 -12.77 8.30
C ASP A 63 8.21 -12.53 8.47
N LYS A 64 7.86 -11.46 9.18
CA LYS A 64 6.47 -11.05 9.41
C LYS A 64 6.30 -9.55 9.37
N ILE A 65 5.17 -9.10 8.82
CA ILE A 65 4.70 -7.71 8.91
C ILE A 65 3.55 -7.69 9.93
N TYR A 66 3.67 -6.85 10.94
CA TYR A 66 2.74 -6.78 12.08
C TYR A 66 1.65 -5.73 11.88
N ASP A 67 2.06 -4.52 11.50
CA ASP A 67 1.15 -3.39 11.32
C ASP A 67 1.55 -2.56 10.10
N VAL A 68 0.61 -1.72 9.69
CA VAL A 68 0.84 -0.62 8.76
C VAL A 68 0.12 0.59 9.34
N ALA A 69 0.79 1.73 9.36
CA ALA A 69 0.25 2.95 9.93
C ALA A 69 0.51 4.13 8.99
N VAL A 70 -0.47 5.02 8.90
CA VAL A 70 -0.30 6.30 8.22
C VAL A 70 0.51 7.22 9.12
N VAL A 71 1.56 7.84 8.58
CA VAL A 71 2.48 8.70 9.33
C VAL A 71 2.83 9.95 8.54
N ASP A 72 3.30 10.97 9.24
CA ASP A 72 3.81 12.21 8.64
C ASP A 72 5.30 12.07 8.22
N PHE A 73 6.08 11.35 9.04
CA PHE A 73 7.49 11.06 8.80
C PHE A 73 7.70 9.55 8.63
N SER A 74 7.98 9.11 7.40
CA SER A 74 8.38 7.73 7.10
C SER A 74 9.90 7.62 7.01
N ALA A 75 10.39 6.40 7.18
CA ALA A 75 11.79 6.06 6.94
C ALA A 75 12.12 5.86 5.44
N TYR A 76 11.11 5.88 4.55
CA TYR A 76 11.24 5.55 3.13
C TYR A 76 10.25 6.37 2.28
N ASP A 77 10.67 6.79 1.09
CA ASP A 77 9.89 7.68 0.20
C ASP A 77 9.07 6.95 -0.89
N GLY A 78 9.29 5.64 -1.07
CA GLY A 78 8.63 4.82 -2.09
C GLY A 78 7.18 4.44 -1.77
N ILE A 79 6.31 5.42 -1.51
CA ILE A 79 4.94 5.19 -1.01
C ILE A 79 3.93 5.83 -1.97
N SER A 80 2.80 5.13 -2.18
CA SER A 80 1.63 5.71 -2.84
C SER A 80 0.40 5.48 -2.00
N MET A 81 -0.36 6.55 -1.72
CA MET A 81 -1.56 6.50 -0.89
C MET A 81 -2.68 7.33 -1.51
N GLN A 82 -3.93 6.87 -1.35
CA GLN A 82 -5.12 7.56 -1.83
C GLN A 82 -6.27 7.39 -0.84
N ALA A 83 -6.91 8.49 -0.45
CA ALA A 83 -8.21 8.48 0.22
C ALA A 83 -9.32 8.39 -0.84
N ARG A 84 -10.14 7.34 -0.76
CA ARG A 84 -11.20 7.05 -1.75
C ARG A 84 -12.54 7.02 -1.05
N SER A 85 -13.58 7.49 -1.73
CA SER A 85 -14.95 7.40 -1.23
C SER A 85 -15.57 6.04 -1.53
N LYS A 86 -16.70 5.73 -0.90
CA LYS A 86 -17.43 4.47 -1.13
C LYS A 86 -17.92 4.38 -2.58
N GLU A 87 -18.35 5.50 -3.15
CA GLU A 87 -18.87 5.61 -4.52
C GLU A 87 -17.81 5.19 -5.54
N TYR A 88 -16.54 5.55 -5.32
CA TYR A 88 -15.44 5.11 -6.19
C TYR A 88 -15.37 3.58 -6.31
N PHE A 89 -15.59 2.85 -5.23
CA PHE A 89 -15.53 1.39 -5.25
C PHE A 89 -16.76 0.78 -5.94
N ILE A 90 -17.93 1.40 -5.78
CA ILE A 90 -19.16 1.00 -6.49
C ILE A 90 -18.96 1.13 -8.01
N ASP A 91 -18.41 2.24 -8.46
CA ASP A 91 -18.17 2.47 -9.89
C ASP A 91 -17.07 1.57 -10.44
N LEU A 92 -16.00 1.34 -9.66
CA LEU A 92 -14.95 0.40 -10.04
C LEU A 92 -15.49 -1.04 -10.20
N GLU A 93 -16.40 -1.47 -9.33
CA GLU A 93 -17.00 -2.80 -9.41
C GLU A 93 -17.87 -2.95 -10.67
N LYS A 94 -18.68 -1.94 -11.00
CA LYS A 94 -19.47 -1.90 -12.25
C LYS A 94 -18.56 -2.02 -13.47
N ASP A 95 -17.48 -1.24 -13.53
CA ASP A 95 -16.51 -1.25 -14.62
C ASP A 95 -15.85 -2.62 -14.80
N LEU A 96 -15.50 -3.27 -13.69
CA LEU A 96 -14.90 -4.61 -13.70
C LEU A 96 -15.88 -5.67 -14.21
N GLN A 97 -17.13 -5.63 -13.76
CA GLN A 97 -18.19 -6.53 -14.24
C GLN A 97 -18.43 -6.34 -15.74
N GLU A 98 -18.46 -5.10 -16.22
CA GLU A 98 -18.66 -4.80 -17.63
C GLU A 98 -17.50 -5.31 -18.49
N LYS A 99 -16.25 -5.13 -18.04
CA LYS A 99 -15.07 -5.70 -18.70
C LYS A 99 -15.10 -7.22 -18.76
N GLN A 100 -15.49 -7.89 -17.67
CA GLN A 100 -15.62 -9.35 -17.63
C GLN A 100 -16.71 -9.83 -18.59
N ARG A 101 -17.87 -9.15 -18.61
CA ARG A 101 -18.96 -9.46 -19.54
C ARG A 101 -18.52 -9.32 -21.00
N ARG A 102 -17.82 -8.23 -21.35
CA ARG A 102 -17.27 -8.01 -22.69
C ARG A 102 -16.28 -9.12 -23.10
N LYS A 103 -15.35 -9.51 -22.21
CA LYS A 103 -14.43 -10.63 -22.46
C LYS A 103 -15.16 -11.95 -22.72
N ARG A 104 -16.22 -12.22 -21.95
CA ARG A 104 -17.02 -13.46 -22.10
C ARG A 104 -17.79 -13.49 -23.41
N LEU A 105 -18.39 -12.36 -23.81
CA LEU A 105 -19.08 -12.21 -25.10
C LEU A 105 -18.10 -12.38 -26.26
N LEU A 106 -16.92 -11.77 -26.19
CA LEU A 106 -15.86 -11.98 -27.19
C LEU A 106 -15.49 -13.45 -27.31
N LEU A 107 -15.27 -14.16 -26.20
CA LEU A 107 -14.96 -15.60 -26.26
C LEU A 107 -16.07 -16.41 -26.94
N MET A 108 -17.34 -16.08 -26.69
CA MET A 108 -18.49 -16.74 -27.29
C MET A 108 -18.63 -16.46 -28.79
N THR A 109 -18.11 -15.35 -29.30
CA THR A 109 -18.11 -15.05 -30.74
C THR A 109 -17.03 -15.77 -31.54
N TYR A 110 -16.04 -16.38 -30.86
CA TYR A 110 -14.97 -17.17 -31.50
C TYR A 110 -15.19 -18.69 -31.42
N LEU A 111 -16.32 -19.13 -30.83
CA LEU A 111 -16.80 -20.51 -30.81
C LEU A 111 -17.92 -20.69 -31.86
#